data_AF-A0A1G9BE37-F1
#
_entry.id   AF-A0A1G9BE37-F1
#
_cell.length_a   1.000
_cell.length_b   1.000
_cell.length_c   1.000
_cell.angle_alpha   90.00
_cell.angle_beta   90.00
_cell.angle_gamma   90.00
#
_symmetry.space_group_name_H-M   'P 1'
#
loop_
_entity.id
_entity.type
_entity.pdbx_description
1 polymer ?
#
loop_
_entity_poly.entity_id
_entity_poly.type
_entity_poly.pdbx_seq_one_letter_code
_entity_poly.pdbx_strand_id
1 'polypeptide(L)'
;MEQEEKLKTAGVAMGSDFKVQTVGGAEKTTKTFAHMDTVKSIVKDWNAMSKKAAKLTIDQYGPPNEATESRLIWYNNGPWKRTIVYRDEIPHDFPQPHTDVIENYINYSVPTEKFSELAKFDGSVIVERTRGEVSSRCDMEAANILALNLMNDIVTDKLSVEEARDKYCEVTSAFMMNRPAPYAEKLQFDVSRKEQYDTDVVMIADEMAEQAKKKINEIGDNNTDNGRLH
;
A
#
# COMPACT_ATOMS: atom_id res chain seq x y z
N MET A 1 13.25 11.13 24.94
CA MET A 1 13.29 12.33 24.06
C MET A 1 13.15 13.55 24.95
N GLU A 2 14.21 14.34 25.02
CA GLU A 2 14.25 15.57 25.84
C GLU A 2 13.25 16.60 25.30
N GLN A 3 12.81 17.54 26.14
CA GLN A 3 11.78 18.52 25.77
C GLN A 3 12.19 19.40 24.59
N GLU A 4 13.48 19.74 24.51
CA GLU A 4 14.06 20.48 23.38
C GLU A 4 13.98 19.70 22.06
N GLU A 5 14.25 18.39 22.11
CA GLU A 5 14.18 17.51 20.95
C GLU A 5 12.74 17.34 20.44
N LYS A 6 11.75 17.30 21.35
CA LYS A 6 10.32 17.33 20.99
C LYS A 6 9.95 18.61 20.23
N LEU A 7 10.40 19.76 20.72
CA LEU A 7 10.15 21.06 20.09
C LEU A 7 10.80 21.16 18.70
N LYS A 8 12.06 20.72 18.57
CA LYS A 8 12.75 20.65 17.27
C LYS A 8 12.02 19.74 16.29
N THR A 9 11.61 18.55 16.75
CA THR A 9 10.86 17.59 15.92
C THR A 9 9.53 18.16 15.44
N ALA A 10 8.77 18.81 16.33
CA ALA A 10 7.51 19.46 15.96
C ALA A 10 7.72 20.59 14.93
N GLY A 11 8.77 21.40 15.10
CA GLY A 11 9.13 22.44 14.13
C GLY A 11 9.47 21.88 12.74
N VAL A 12 10.23 20.79 12.69
CA VAL A 12 10.56 20.10 11.43
C VAL A 12 9.30 19.52 10.77
N ALA A 13 8.43 18.88 11.55
CA ALA A 13 7.17 18.31 11.06
C ALA A 13 6.30 19.40 10.41
N MET A 14 6.01 20.49 11.13
CA MET A 14 5.20 21.60 10.60
C MET A 14 5.80 22.23 9.33
N GLY A 15 7.13 22.39 9.28
CA GLY A 15 7.80 22.92 8.09
C GLY A 15 7.69 21.97 6.89
N SER A 16 7.81 20.66 7.13
CA SER A 16 7.65 19.63 6.11
C SER A 16 6.20 19.55 5.61
N ASP A 17 5.22 19.58 6.52
CA ASP A 17 3.79 19.50 6.20
C ASP A 17 3.34 20.69 5.35
N PHE A 18 3.77 21.91 5.71
CA PHE A 18 3.51 23.11 4.91
C PHE A 18 4.06 22.96 3.49
N LYS A 19 5.25 22.40 3.32
CA LYS A 19 5.83 22.13 2.01
C LYS A 19 4.98 21.10 1.23
N VAL A 20 4.63 19.97 1.85
CA VAL A 20 3.84 18.91 1.19
C VAL A 20 2.45 19.42 0.78
N GLN A 21 1.79 20.20 1.63
CA GLN A 21 0.48 20.78 1.32
C GLN A 21 0.54 21.86 0.23
N THR A 22 1.67 22.57 0.07
CA THR A 22 1.81 23.64 -0.93
C THR A 22 2.30 23.15 -2.28
N VAL A 23 3.22 22.19 -2.33
CA VAL A 23 3.81 21.69 -3.59
C VAL A 23 3.37 20.30 -3.98
N GLY A 24 2.58 19.63 -3.13
CA GLY A 24 2.19 18.23 -3.29
C GLY A 24 3.28 17.26 -2.83
N GLY A 25 2.87 16.18 -2.17
CA GLY A 25 3.70 15.02 -1.85
C GLY A 25 3.27 13.83 -2.69
N ALA A 26 4.23 13.00 -3.09
CA ALA A 26 3.97 11.77 -3.84
C ALA A 26 5.10 10.76 -3.64
N GLU A 27 4.81 9.49 -3.85
CA GLU A 27 5.84 8.47 -4.01
C GLU A 27 6.76 8.84 -5.19
N LYS A 28 8.06 8.92 -4.93
CA LYS A 28 9.05 9.19 -5.96
C LYS A 28 9.58 7.87 -6.50
N THR A 29 9.06 7.47 -7.65
CA THR A 29 9.57 6.30 -8.37
C THR A 29 10.93 6.59 -9.01
N THR A 30 11.76 5.56 -9.20
CA THR A 30 13.01 5.68 -9.96
C THR A 30 12.86 5.09 -11.36
N LYS A 31 13.56 5.70 -12.33
CA LYS A 31 13.68 5.19 -13.71
C LYS A 31 14.91 4.31 -13.92
N THR A 32 15.79 4.23 -12.92
CA THR A 32 16.96 3.35 -12.96
C THR A 32 16.55 1.91 -12.70
N PHE A 33 17.39 0.98 -13.15
CA PHE A 33 17.22 -0.44 -12.94
C PHE A 33 18.42 -1.00 -12.18
N ALA A 34 18.16 -1.97 -11.30
CA ALA A 34 19.21 -2.70 -10.61
C ALA A 34 20.00 -3.58 -11.60
N HIS A 35 21.30 -3.75 -11.34
CA HIS A 35 22.14 -4.64 -12.13
C HIS A 35 21.73 -6.10 -11.92
N MET A 36 21.55 -6.84 -13.01
CA MET A 36 21.05 -8.21 -12.96
C MET A 36 21.98 -9.17 -12.19
N ASP A 37 23.28 -8.91 -12.13
CA ASP A 37 24.20 -9.73 -11.33
C ASP A 37 23.96 -9.55 -9.82
N THR A 38 23.69 -8.31 -9.39
CA THR A 38 23.25 -8.02 -8.02
C THR A 38 21.92 -8.71 -7.71
N VAL A 39 20.94 -8.60 -8.61
CA VAL A 39 19.62 -9.23 -8.44
C VAL A 39 19.74 -10.74 -8.31
N LYS A 40 20.52 -11.40 -9.19
CA LYS A 40 20.78 -12.84 -9.13
C LYS A 40 21.45 -13.26 -7.82
N SER A 41 22.38 -12.45 -7.33
CA SER A 41 23.04 -12.70 -6.04
C SER A 41 22.04 -12.64 -4.88
N ILE A 42 21.19 -11.61 -4.85
CA ILE A 42 20.17 -11.40 -3.82
C ILE A 42 19.19 -12.59 -3.78
N VAL A 43 18.61 -12.96 -4.93
CA VAL A 43 17.55 -13.99 -4.96
C VAL A 43 18.08 -15.41 -4.81
N LYS A 44 19.40 -15.62 -4.84
CA LYS A 44 20.03 -16.94 -4.77
C LYS A 44 19.63 -17.73 -3.53
N ASP A 45 19.40 -17.04 -2.41
CA ASP A 45 19.13 -17.68 -1.11
C ASP A 45 17.65 -17.55 -0.68
N TRP A 46 16.79 -16.99 -1.53
CA TRP A 46 15.35 -16.90 -1.29
C TRP A 46 14.68 -18.29 -1.33
N ASN A 47 13.49 -18.43 -0.76
CA ASN A 47 12.71 -19.66 -0.86
C ASN A 47 12.27 -19.93 -2.32
N ALA A 48 11.76 -21.13 -2.58
CA ALA A 48 11.42 -21.56 -3.94
C ALA A 48 10.32 -20.71 -4.60
N MET A 49 9.27 -20.35 -3.86
CA MET A 49 8.16 -19.56 -4.41
C MET A 49 8.58 -18.13 -4.68
N SER A 50 9.29 -17.47 -3.77
CA SER A 50 9.86 -16.14 -3.98
C SER A 50 10.84 -16.08 -5.15
N LYS A 51 11.71 -17.10 -5.32
CA LYS A 51 12.59 -17.21 -6.49
C LYS A 51 11.80 -17.34 -7.79
N LYS A 52 10.75 -18.16 -7.78
CA LYS A 52 9.90 -18.37 -8.95
C LYS A 52 9.16 -17.09 -9.31
N ALA A 53 8.54 -16.42 -8.34
CA ALA A 53 7.88 -15.14 -8.53
C ALA A 53 8.86 -14.09 -9.09
N ALA A 54 10.03 -13.93 -8.46
CA ALA A 54 11.07 -13.01 -8.93
C ALA A 54 11.46 -13.30 -10.39
N LYS A 55 11.73 -14.57 -10.73
CA LYS A 55 12.08 -14.97 -12.10
C LYS A 55 10.95 -14.61 -13.08
N LEU A 56 9.70 -14.97 -12.78
CA LEU A 56 8.56 -14.70 -13.66
C LEU A 56 8.35 -13.19 -13.86
N THR A 57 8.45 -12.39 -12.80
CA THR A 57 8.34 -10.93 -12.90
C THR A 57 9.49 -10.33 -13.71
N ILE A 58 10.72 -10.84 -13.56
CA ILE A 58 11.88 -10.42 -14.37
C ILE A 58 11.68 -10.79 -15.83
N ASP A 59 11.22 -12.00 -16.13
CA ASP A 59 10.98 -12.46 -17.50
C ASP A 59 9.90 -11.61 -18.18
N GLN A 60 8.87 -11.21 -17.42
CA GLN A 60 7.73 -10.43 -17.92
C GLN A 60 8.04 -8.93 -18.08
N TYR A 61 8.73 -8.32 -17.10
CA TYR A 61 8.88 -6.86 -17.01
C TYR A 61 10.32 -6.35 -17.10
N GLY A 62 11.30 -7.26 -17.17
CA GLY A 62 12.71 -6.93 -17.15
C GLY A 62 13.26 -6.70 -15.73
N PRO A 63 14.47 -6.12 -15.61
CA PRO A 63 15.11 -5.89 -14.32
C PRO A 63 14.26 -5.04 -13.36
N PRO A 64 14.33 -5.28 -12.04
CA PRO A 64 13.66 -4.42 -11.06
C PRO A 64 14.30 -3.02 -11.01
N ASN A 65 13.51 -2.04 -10.57
CA ASN A 65 14.00 -0.69 -10.31
C ASN A 65 14.87 -0.62 -9.06
N GLU A 66 14.47 -1.36 -8.02
CA GLU A 66 15.21 -1.47 -6.77
C GLU A 66 15.37 -2.94 -6.36
N ALA A 67 16.53 -3.27 -5.82
CA ALA A 67 16.85 -4.61 -5.35
C ALA A 67 17.53 -4.53 -3.98
N THR A 68 16.95 -5.22 -3.01
CA THR A 68 17.47 -5.34 -1.64
C THR A 68 17.38 -6.79 -1.19
N GLU A 69 18.10 -7.14 -0.13
CA GLU A 69 18.15 -8.52 0.38
C GLU A 69 16.79 -9.15 0.67
N SER A 70 15.78 -8.34 1.03
CA SER A 70 14.45 -8.81 1.40
C SER A 70 13.37 -8.59 0.34
N ARG A 71 13.61 -7.76 -0.69
CA ARG A 71 12.62 -7.49 -1.74
C ARG A 71 13.20 -6.93 -3.03
N LEU A 72 12.50 -7.20 -4.13
CA LEU A 72 12.68 -6.57 -5.44
C LEU A 72 11.45 -5.70 -5.75
N ILE A 73 11.67 -4.50 -6.30
CA ILE A 73 10.59 -3.55 -6.57
C ILE A 73 10.65 -3.10 -8.03
N TRP A 74 9.51 -3.15 -8.70
CA TRP A 74 9.26 -2.51 -9.98
C TRP A 74 8.25 -1.38 -9.81
N TYR A 75 8.48 -0.27 -10.50
CA TYR A 75 7.55 0.84 -10.59
C TYR A 75 7.02 0.96 -12.01
N ASN A 76 5.74 1.31 -12.14
CA ASN A 76 5.09 1.61 -13.42
C ASN A 76 5.27 0.51 -14.48
N ASN A 77 5.25 -0.76 -14.07
CA ASN A 77 5.42 -1.92 -14.94
C ASN A 77 4.07 -2.55 -15.31
N GLY A 78 3.85 -2.86 -16.60
CA GLY A 78 2.58 -3.45 -17.02
C GLY A 78 1.37 -2.60 -16.58
N PRO A 79 0.27 -3.18 -16.06
CA PRO A 79 -0.87 -2.44 -15.51
C PRO A 79 -0.60 -1.83 -14.12
N TRP A 80 0.52 -2.15 -13.49
CA TRP A 80 0.78 -1.87 -12.09
C TRP A 80 1.35 -0.47 -11.87
N LYS A 81 0.95 0.14 -10.76
CA LYS A 81 1.68 1.26 -10.15
C LYS A 81 3.02 0.77 -9.59
N ARG A 82 2.97 -0.37 -8.90
CA ARG A 82 4.12 -1.00 -8.25
C ARG A 82 3.93 -2.51 -8.19
N THR A 83 5.02 -3.24 -8.38
CA THR A 83 5.11 -4.68 -8.09
C THR A 83 6.23 -4.89 -7.09
N ILE A 84 5.98 -5.64 -6.02
CA ILE A 84 6.99 -6.01 -5.05
C ILE A 84 7.03 -7.53 -4.94
N VAL A 85 8.22 -8.11 -5.11
CA VAL A 85 8.46 -9.52 -4.79
C VAL A 85 9.29 -9.59 -3.51
N TYR A 86 8.83 -10.37 -2.55
CA TYR A 86 9.42 -10.51 -1.23
C TYR A 86 10.22 -11.80 -1.11
N ARG A 87 11.30 -11.75 -0.31
CA ARG A 87 12.02 -12.95 0.13
C ARG A 87 11.21 -13.80 1.10
N ASP A 88 10.49 -13.14 2.01
CA ASP A 88 9.84 -13.80 3.15
C ASP A 88 8.40 -14.20 2.79
N GLU A 89 8.03 -15.43 3.14
CA GLU A 89 6.70 -16.01 2.94
C GLU A 89 5.78 -15.66 4.11
N ILE A 90 4.55 -15.25 3.80
CA ILE A 90 3.48 -15.09 4.80
C ILE A 90 2.40 -16.13 4.50
N PRO A 91 2.01 -16.99 5.45
CA PRO A 91 0.95 -17.98 5.21
C PRO A 91 -0.39 -17.33 4.88
N HIS A 92 -1.10 -17.92 3.91
CA HIS A 92 -2.43 -17.49 3.48
C HIS A 92 -3.27 -18.71 3.07
N ASP A 93 -4.46 -18.85 3.65
CA ASP A 93 -5.28 -20.08 3.52
C ASP A 93 -6.42 -20.00 2.50
N PHE A 94 -6.61 -18.86 1.83
CA PHE A 94 -7.71 -18.64 0.90
C PHE A 94 -7.22 -18.39 -0.54
N PRO A 95 -7.80 -19.03 -1.57
CA PRO A 95 -8.86 -20.05 -1.54
C PRO A 95 -8.34 -21.45 -1.14
N GLN A 96 -7.01 -21.61 -1.09
CA GLN A 96 -6.33 -22.80 -0.60
C GLN A 96 -5.05 -22.37 0.13
N PRO A 97 -4.46 -23.21 1.01
CA PRO A 97 -3.19 -22.92 1.66
C PRO A 97 -2.05 -22.64 0.66
N HIS A 98 -1.45 -21.47 0.78
CA HIS A 98 -0.28 -21.00 0.03
C HIS A 98 0.47 -19.92 0.83
N THR A 99 1.45 -19.27 0.19
CA THR A 99 2.28 -18.24 0.82
C THR A 99 2.40 -17.00 -0.05
N ASP A 100 2.26 -15.86 0.59
CA ASP A 100 2.25 -14.54 -0.03
C ASP A 100 3.68 -14.02 -0.29
N VAL A 101 4.10 -14.01 -1.55
CA VAL A 101 5.46 -13.59 -1.97
C VAL A 101 5.49 -12.48 -3.00
N ILE A 102 4.37 -12.15 -3.64
CA ILE A 102 4.28 -11.05 -4.61
C ILE A 102 3.07 -10.16 -4.31
N GLU A 103 3.27 -8.85 -4.40
CA GLU A 103 2.25 -7.84 -4.19
C GLU A 103 2.20 -6.87 -5.37
N ASN A 104 1.00 -6.63 -5.87
CA ASN A 104 0.75 -5.74 -7.00
C ASN A 104 -0.17 -4.61 -6.59
N TYR A 105 0.20 -3.38 -6.94
CA TYR A 105 -0.51 -2.15 -6.57
C TYR A 105 -1.12 -1.49 -7.80
N ILE A 106 -2.32 -0.94 -7.62
CA ILE A 106 -3.03 -0.11 -8.60
C ILE A 106 -3.47 1.21 -7.96
N ASN A 107 -3.56 2.28 -8.76
CA ASN A 107 -4.30 3.47 -8.32
C ASN A 107 -5.79 3.16 -8.39
N TYR A 108 -6.47 3.20 -7.26
CA TYR A 108 -7.89 2.89 -7.14
C TYR A 108 -8.46 3.51 -5.87
N SER A 109 -9.50 4.33 -6.00
CA SER A 109 -10.21 4.92 -4.87
C SER A 109 -11.40 4.04 -4.52
N VAL A 110 -11.37 3.43 -3.33
CA VAL A 110 -12.49 2.65 -2.80
C VAL A 110 -13.40 3.56 -1.99
N PRO A 111 -14.73 3.55 -2.20
CA PRO A 111 -15.68 4.22 -1.32
C PRO A 111 -15.61 3.65 0.11
N THR A 112 -15.65 4.51 1.13
CA THR A 112 -15.36 4.09 2.52
C THR A 112 -16.37 3.08 3.06
N GLU A 113 -17.61 3.14 2.59
CA GLU A 113 -18.69 2.18 2.89
C GLU A 113 -18.36 0.75 2.42
N LYS A 114 -17.46 0.58 1.44
CA LYS A 114 -17.04 -0.71 0.90
C LYS A 114 -15.89 -1.37 1.67
N PHE A 115 -15.22 -0.66 2.58
CA PHE A 115 -14.03 -1.18 3.27
C PHE A 115 -14.33 -2.44 4.08
N SER A 116 -15.47 -2.49 4.75
CA SER A 116 -15.87 -3.67 5.54
C SER A 116 -16.22 -4.87 4.65
N GLU A 117 -16.70 -4.65 3.44
CA GLU A 117 -16.98 -5.73 2.49
C GLU A 117 -15.68 -6.32 1.95
N LEU A 118 -14.71 -5.47 1.59
CA LEU A 118 -13.40 -5.91 1.12
C LEU A 118 -12.61 -6.66 2.20
N ALA A 119 -12.67 -6.19 3.45
CA ALA A 119 -12.06 -6.90 4.58
C ALA A 119 -12.67 -8.28 4.85
N LYS A 120 -13.96 -8.49 4.53
CA LYS A 120 -14.61 -9.82 4.61
C LYS A 120 -14.29 -10.69 3.40
N PHE A 121 -14.04 -10.08 2.24
CA PHE A 121 -13.76 -10.77 1.00
C PHE A 121 -12.40 -11.47 1.04
N ASP A 122 -11.33 -10.72 1.23
CA ASP A 122 -9.96 -11.23 1.16
C ASP A 122 -9.01 -10.35 2.00
N GLY A 123 -8.33 -10.97 2.97
CA GLY A 123 -7.42 -10.26 3.87
C GLY A 123 -6.13 -9.79 3.19
N SER A 124 -5.81 -10.32 2.01
CA SER A 124 -4.66 -9.92 1.23
C SER A 124 -4.98 -8.83 0.19
N VAL A 125 -6.24 -8.36 0.13
CA VAL A 125 -6.62 -7.11 -0.55
C VAL A 125 -6.49 -5.96 0.43
N ILE A 126 -5.52 -5.07 0.20
CA ILE A 126 -5.17 -3.98 1.11
C ILE A 126 -5.59 -2.66 0.47
N VAL A 127 -6.47 -1.93 1.16
CA VAL A 127 -6.94 -0.62 0.72
C VAL A 127 -6.21 0.47 1.50
N GLU A 128 -5.45 1.31 0.80
CA GLU A 128 -4.73 2.45 1.39
C GLU A 128 -5.30 3.78 0.88
N ARG A 129 -6.33 4.27 1.60
CA ARG A 129 -7.12 5.45 1.21
C ARG A 129 -6.27 6.69 0.99
N THR A 130 -5.39 7.01 1.94
CA THR A 130 -4.55 8.21 1.89
C THR A 130 -3.69 8.27 0.63
N ARG A 131 -3.21 7.12 0.16
CA ARG A 131 -2.42 7.01 -1.09
C ARG A 131 -3.27 6.82 -2.34
N GLY A 132 -4.57 6.56 -2.19
CA GLY A 132 -5.47 6.29 -3.30
C GLY A 132 -5.12 5.00 -4.05
N GLU A 133 -4.65 3.99 -3.33
CA GLU A 133 -4.22 2.73 -3.93
C GLU A 133 -4.84 1.51 -3.25
N VAL A 134 -4.95 0.45 -4.05
CA VAL A 134 -5.29 -0.89 -3.57
C VAL A 134 -4.17 -1.82 -4.01
N SER A 135 -3.79 -2.74 -3.13
CA SER A 135 -2.93 -3.87 -3.50
C SER A 135 -3.60 -5.20 -3.26
N SER A 136 -3.08 -6.22 -3.95
CA SER A 136 -3.30 -7.61 -3.61
C SER A 136 -1.96 -8.28 -3.42
N ARG A 137 -1.86 -9.16 -2.41
CA ARG A 137 -0.67 -9.98 -2.13
C ARG A 137 -1.03 -11.47 -2.20
N CYS A 138 -0.18 -12.27 -2.87
CA CYS A 138 -0.42 -13.71 -3.06
C CYS A 138 0.86 -14.44 -3.46
N ASP A 139 0.78 -15.72 -3.84
CA ASP A 139 1.90 -16.51 -4.37
C ASP A 139 2.19 -16.22 -5.85
N MET A 140 1.21 -15.70 -6.59
CA MET A 140 1.33 -15.37 -8.00
C MET A 140 0.59 -14.10 -8.42
N GLU A 141 1.11 -13.44 -9.45
CA GLU A 141 0.49 -12.24 -10.06
C GLU A 141 -0.93 -12.51 -10.56
N ALA A 142 -1.18 -13.70 -11.13
CA ALA A 142 -2.51 -14.08 -11.64
C ALA A 142 -3.58 -14.10 -10.54
N ALA A 143 -3.21 -14.52 -9.33
CA ALA A 143 -4.10 -14.50 -8.17
C ALA A 143 -4.36 -13.06 -7.69
N ASN A 144 -3.34 -12.20 -7.73
CA ASN A 144 -3.52 -10.78 -7.46
C ASN A 144 -4.44 -10.10 -8.49
N ILE A 145 -4.31 -10.44 -9.76
CA ILE A 145 -5.23 -9.97 -10.82
C ILE A 145 -6.67 -10.40 -10.52
N LEU A 146 -6.87 -11.67 -10.15
CA LEU A 146 -8.18 -12.22 -9.78
C LEU A 146 -8.79 -11.49 -8.58
N ALA A 147 -8.05 -11.35 -7.50
CA ALA A 147 -8.48 -10.67 -6.28
C ALA A 147 -8.89 -9.22 -6.59
N LEU A 148 -8.09 -8.48 -7.36
CA LEU A 148 -8.40 -7.10 -7.73
C LEU A 148 -9.61 -6.96 -8.66
N ASN A 149 -9.82 -7.91 -9.57
CA ASN A 149 -11.02 -7.95 -10.41
C ASN A 149 -12.29 -8.18 -9.58
N LEU A 150 -12.24 -9.09 -8.62
CA LEU A 150 -13.36 -9.39 -7.73
C LEU A 150 -13.61 -8.27 -6.72
N MET A 151 -12.55 -7.64 -6.20
CA MET A 151 -12.64 -6.41 -5.42
C MET A 151 -13.41 -5.33 -6.20
N ASN A 152 -13.06 -5.10 -7.47
CA ASN A 152 -13.77 -4.14 -8.30
C ASN A 152 -15.25 -4.53 -8.52
N ASP A 153 -15.54 -5.81 -8.75
CA ASP A 153 -16.93 -6.30 -8.88
C ASP A 153 -17.73 -6.07 -7.57
N ILE A 154 -17.12 -6.16 -6.37
CA ILE A 154 -17.77 -5.82 -5.08
C ILE A 154 -17.98 -4.31 -4.93
N VAL A 155 -16.95 -3.51 -5.22
CA VAL A 155 -17.01 -2.04 -5.12
C VAL A 155 -18.10 -1.47 -6.03
N THR A 156 -18.31 -2.09 -7.19
CA THR A 156 -19.32 -1.69 -8.18
C THR A 156 -20.67 -2.38 -8.03
N ASP A 157 -20.91 -3.06 -6.89
CA ASP A 157 -22.16 -3.76 -6.58
C ASP A 157 -22.56 -4.84 -7.59
N LYS A 158 -21.61 -5.33 -8.38
CA LYS A 158 -21.84 -6.40 -9.36
C LYS A 158 -21.84 -7.79 -8.71
N LEU A 159 -21.10 -7.96 -7.61
CA LEU A 159 -21.10 -9.18 -6.80
C LEU A 159 -21.17 -8.84 -5.32
N SER A 160 -21.86 -9.67 -4.56
CA SER A 160 -21.70 -9.74 -3.10
C SER A 160 -20.34 -10.35 -2.73
N VAL A 161 -19.97 -10.23 -1.44
CA VAL A 161 -18.75 -10.83 -0.90
C VAL A 161 -18.75 -12.35 -1.08
N GLU A 162 -19.87 -13.00 -0.79
CA GLU A 162 -20.03 -14.44 -0.89
C GLU A 162 -19.88 -14.91 -2.34
N GLU A 163 -20.57 -14.26 -3.28
CA GLU A 163 -20.46 -14.58 -4.71
C GLU A 163 -19.05 -14.35 -5.24
N ALA A 164 -18.36 -13.30 -4.78
CA ALA A 164 -16.98 -13.04 -5.15
C ALA A 164 -16.04 -14.15 -4.65
N ARG A 165 -16.23 -14.67 -3.43
CA ARG A 165 -15.43 -15.79 -2.90
C ARG A 165 -15.67 -17.08 -3.67
N ASP A 166 -16.91 -17.38 -4.01
CA ASP A 166 -17.25 -18.55 -4.84
C ASP A 166 -16.62 -18.46 -6.24
N LYS A 167 -16.71 -17.27 -6.86
CA LYS A 167 -16.09 -17.01 -8.16
C LYS A 167 -14.57 -17.05 -8.10
N TYR A 168 -13.96 -16.64 -6.99
CA TYR A 168 -12.52 -16.81 -6.78
C TYR A 168 -12.15 -18.30 -6.90
N CYS A 169 -12.82 -19.16 -6.13
CA CYS A 169 -12.58 -20.61 -6.15
C CYS A 169 -12.77 -21.22 -7.54
N GLU A 170 -13.81 -20.82 -8.27
CA GLU A 170 -14.08 -21.25 -9.64
C GLU A 170 -12.93 -20.89 -10.59
N VAL A 171 -12.55 -19.61 -10.62
CA VAL A 171 -11.52 -19.09 -11.54
C VAL A 171 -10.15 -19.66 -11.20
N THR A 172 -9.80 -19.77 -9.92
CA THR A 172 -8.55 -20.41 -9.49
C THR A 172 -8.50 -21.87 -9.94
N SER A 173 -9.59 -22.62 -9.79
CA SER A 173 -9.66 -24.01 -10.24
C SER A 173 -9.48 -24.13 -11.76
N ALA A 174 -10.14 -23.26 -12.53
CA ALA A 174 -9.98 -23.22 -13.98
C ALA A 174 -8.54 -22.91 -14.40
N PHE A 175 -7.93 -21.89 -13.78
CA PHE A 175 -6.56 -21.48 -14.04
C PHE A 175 -5.56 -22.60 -13.73
N MET A 176 -5.69 -23.26 -12.58
CA MET A 176 -4.83 -24.40 -12.20
C MET A 176 -4.96 -25.60 -13.14
N MET A 177 -6.15 -25.81 -13.72
CA MET A 177 -6.38 -26.84 -14.73
C MET A 177 -5.97 -26.41 -16.15
N ASN A 178 -5.28 -25.28 -16.29
CA ASN A 178 -4.88 -24.70 -17.57
C ASN A 178 -6.07 -24.51 -18.52
N ARG A 179 -7.24 -24.16 -17.98
CA ARG A 179 -8.41 -23.71 -18.73
C ARG A 179 -8.40 -22.17 -18.83
N PRO A 180 -9.09 -21.59 -19.83
CA PRO A 180 -9.22 -20.14 -19.92
C PRO A 180 -9.79 -19.55 -18.63
N ALA A 181 -9.12 -18.53 -18.10
CA ALA A 181 -9.48 -17.89 -16.85
C ALA A 181 -9.28 -16.37 -16.98
N PRO A 182 -10.14 -15.66 -17.74
CA PRO A 182 -9.91 -14.25 -18.08
C PRO A 182 -9.68 -13.35 -16.86
N TYR A 183 -10.40 -13.62 -15.77
CA TYR A 183 -10.29 -12.89 -14.50
C TYR A 183 -8.95 -13.07 -13.78
N ALA A 184 -8.16 -14.11 -14.08
CA ALA A 184 -6.80 -14.30 -13.55
C ALA A 184 -5.71 -13.90 -14.56
N GLU A 185 -6.07 -13.72 -15.84
CA GLU A 185 -5.12 -13.43 -16.91
C GLU A 185 -4.85 -11.93 -17.07
N LYS A 186 -5.85 -11.07 -16.82
CA LYS A 186 -5.72 -9.61 -16.89
C LYS A 186 -6.79 -8.90 -16.06
N LEU A 187 -6.54 -7.63 -15.75
CA LEU A 187 -7.54 -6.76 -15.15
C LEU A 187 -8.70 -6.53 -16.14
N GLN A 188 -9.93 -6.62 -15.64
CA GLN A 188 -11.19 -6.53 -16.39
C GLN A 188 -11.79 -5.13 -16.36
N PHE A 189 -11.06 -4.16 -15.82
CA PHE A 189 -11.44 -2.77 -15.71
C PHE A 189 -10.23 -1.88 -15.98
N ASP A 190 -10.48 -0.63 -16.36
CA ASP A 190 -9.42 0.32 -16.64
C ASP A 190 -8.80 0.86 -15.34
N VAL A 191 -7.50 0.67 -15.20
CA VAL A 191 -6.74 1.20 -14.06
C VAL A 191 -6.18 2.57 -14.41
N SER A 192 -6.48 3.56 -13.58
CA SER A 192 -5.91 4.91 -13.69
C SER A 192 -4.39 4.88 -13.52
N ARG A 193 -3.66 5.62 -14.36
CA ARG A 193 -2.23 5.91 -14.14
C ARG A 193 -1.99 7.17 -13.34
N LYS A 194 -3.04 7.96 -13.09
CA LYS A 194 -2.96 9.15 -12.26
C LYS A 194 -3.10 8.74 -10.80
N GLU A 195 -2.33 9.40 -9.96
CA GLU A 195 -2.46 9.32 -8.51
C GLU A 195 -3.88 9.72 -8.07
N GLN A 196 -4.39 9.05 -7.05
CA GLN A 196 -5.77 9.18 -6.57
C GLN A 196 -5.83 9.51 -5.06
N TYR A 197 -4.90 10.31 -4.57
CA TYR A 197 -4.77 10.65 -3.15
C TYR A 197 -6.10 11.08 -2.53
N ASP A 198 -6.52 10.42 -1.45
CA ASP A 198 -7.65 10.82 -0.59
C ASP A 198 -7.12 11.11 0.82
N THR A 199 -6.49 12.28 0.95
CA THR A 199 -5.90 12.72 2.22
C THR A 199 -6.97 13.21 3.20
N ASP A 200 -6.83 12.85 4.47
CA ASP A 200 -7.69 13.37 5.53
C ASP A 200 -7.61 14.90 5.67
N VAL A 201 -8.65 15.45 6.31
CA VAL A 201 -8.77 16.88 6.55
C VAL A 201 -7.99 17.31 7.79
N VAL A 202 -7.41 18.51 7.74
CA VAL A 202 -6.68 19.09 8.87
C VAL A 202 -7.66 19.51 9.97
N MET A 203 -7.53 18.92 11.16
CA MET A 203 -8.44 19.20 12.30
C MET A 203 -7.78 19.93 13.48
N ILE A 204 -6.45 20.04 13.51
CA ILE A 204 -5.72 20.46 14.73
C ILE A 204 -5.48 21.98 14.84
N ALA A 205 -5.77 22.76 13.79
CA ALA A 205 -5.45 24.20 13.76
C ALA A 205 -6.15 24.97 14.90
N ASP A 206 -7.44 24.73 15.10
CA ASP A 206 -8.22 25.38 16.15
C ASP A 206 -7.78 24.93 17.54
N GLU A 207 -7.53 23.63 17.72
CA GLU A 207 -7.05 23.07 18.99
C GLU A 207 -5.66 23.63 19.36
N MET A 208 -4.75 23.78 18.40
CA MET A 208 -3.45 24.40 18.64
C MET A 208 -3.57 25.84 19.10
N ALA A 209 -4.49 26.61 18.49
CA ALA A 209 -4.75 27.98 18.91
C ALA A 209 -5.30 28.04 20.35
N GLU A 210 -6.22 27.14 20.70
CA GLU A 210 -6.77 27.05 22.05
C GLU A 210 -5.73 26.63 23.10
N GLN A 211 -4.91 25.63 22.80
CA GLN A 211 -3.84 25.21 23.71
C GLN A 211 -2.75 26.28 23.86
N ALA A 212 -2.44 27.02 22.80
CA ALA A 212 -1.53 28.16 22.88
C ALA A 212 -2.07 29.26 23.80
N LYS A 213 -3.37 29.59 23.72
CA LYS A 213 -4.02 30.55 24.64
C LYS A 213 -3.94 30.08 26.09
N LYS A 214 -4.28 28.81 26.37
CA LYS A 214 -4.22 28.23 27.73
C LYS A 214 -2.82 28.33 28.31
N LYS A 215 -1.80 27.98 27.53
CA LYS A 215 -0.39 28.04 27.97
C LYS A 215 0.06 29.48 28.27
N ILE A 216 -0.37 30.47 27.49
CA ILE A 216 -0.08 31.88 27.77
C ILE A 216 -0.69 32.30 29.11
N ASN A 217 -1.93 31.90 29.39
CA ASN A 217 -2.59 32.19 30.65
C ASN A 217 -1.88 31.53 31.84
N GLU A 218 -1.51 30.24 31.74
CA GLU A 218 -0.74 29.54 32.78
C GLU A 218 0.62 30.19 33.06
N ILE A 219 1.32 30.71 32.05
CA ILE A 219 2.57 31.45 32.24
C ILE A 219 2.31 32.81 32.90
N GLY A 220 1.22 33.49 32.54
CA GLY A 220 0.79 34.75 33.15
C GLY A 220 0.45 34.60 34.63
N ASP A 221 -0.31 33.58 34.98
CA ASP A 221 -0.74 33.27 36.35
C ASP A 221 0.47 32.88 37.24
N ASN A 222 1.37 32.03 36.73
CA ASN A 222 2.60 31.66 37.46
C ASN A 222 3.54 32.86 37.72
N ASN A 223 3.54 33.87 36.84
CA ASN A 223 4.30 35.11 37.05
C ASN A 223 3.61 36.08 38.03
N THR A 224 2.29 36.00 38.20
CA THR A 224 1.57 36.86 39.16
C THR A 224 1.69 36.34 40.60
N ASP A 225 1.79 35.02 40.79
CA ASP A 225 2.04 34.43 42.12
C ASP A 225 3.47 34.64 42.63
N ASN A 226 4.48 34.67 41.74
CA ASN A 226 5.86 35.01 42.12
C ASN A 226 6.08 36.50 42.42
N GLY A 227 5.14 37.38 42.06
CA GLY A 227 5.19 38.82 42.33
C GLY A 227 4.57 39.24 43.66
N ARG A 228 3.99 38.31 44.44
CA ARG A 228 3.25 38.57 45.68
C ARG A 228 4.01 38.25 46.97
N LEU A 229 5.29 37.90 46.87
CA LEU A 229 6.20 37.73 48.01
C LEU A 229 7.20 38.89 48.07
N HIS A 230 6.74 40.07 48.49
CA HIS A 230 7.56 41.12 49.09
C HIS A 230 6.74 42.00 50.02
#